data_AF-A0AAW7XS72-F1
#
_entry.id   AF-A0AAW7XS72-F1
#
_cell.length_a   1.000
_cell.length_b   1.000
_cell.length_c   1.000
_cell.angle_alpha   90.00
_cell.angle_beta   90.00
_cell.angle_gamma   90.00
#
_symmetry.space_group_name_H-M   'P 1'
#
loop_
_entity.id
_entity.type
_entity.pdbx_description
1 polymer ?
#
loop_
_entity_poly.entity_id
_entity_poly.type
_entity_poly.pdbx_seq_one_letter_code
_entity_poly.pdbx_strand_id
1 'polypeptide(L)'
;MVEIRPVRPDPFPATWEVGDYSVSMVWRGVIPLGRQTIRISYPEAPSGTKHLRDNGHSAMIRRWDHLIALEPDGSGTRYTDRVAIDAGILTLPVARFAQSFYAHRQLRWQKLVESGFAYEAG
;
A
#
# COMPACT_ATOMS: atom_id res chain seq x y z
N MET A 1 7.82 -8.49 8.64
CA MET A 1 7.26 -7.17 8.33
C MET A 1 8.08 -6.56 7.20
N VAL A 2 7.46 -5.84 6.26
CA VAL A 2 8.21 -5.02 5.28
C VAL A 2 8.44 -3.66 5.92
N GLU A 3 9.68 -3.24 5.98
CA GLU A 3 10.08 -1.90 6.38
C GLU A 3 10.16 -1.03 5.12
N ILE A 4 9.50 0.13 5.15
CA ILE A 4 9.48 1.08 4.03
C ILE A 4 10.16 2.35 4.52
N ARG A 5 11.26 2.73 3.87
CA ARG A 5 12.04 3.92 4.22
C ARG A 5 11.91 4.98 3.13
N PRO A 6 11.75 6.26 3.50
CA PRO A 6 11.72 7.35 2.53
C PRO A 6 13.06 7.43 1.80
N VAL A 7 13.00 7.77 0.51
CA VAL A 7 14.19 8.14 -0.26
C VAL A 7 13.99 9.51 -0.92
N ARG A 8 12.76 9.82 -1.35
CA ARG A 8 12.37 11.16 -1.80
C ARG A 8 10.85 11.32 -1.71
N PRO A 9 10.33 12.36 -1.03
CA PRO A 9 11.03 13.19 -0.05
C PRO A 9 11.49 12.35 1.16
N ASP A 10 12.45 12.88 1.92
CA ASP A 10 12.92 12.33 3.19
C ASP A 10 12.99 13.48 4.21
N PRO A 11 12.19 13.46 5.31
CA PRO A 11 11.28 12.39 5.74
C PRO A 11 10.02 12.26 4.87
N PHE A 12 9.18 11.25 5.15
CA PHE A 12 7.84 11.17 4.59
C PHE A 12 7.04 12.45 4.91
N PRO A 13 6.18 12.90 3.99
CA PRO A 13 5.35 14.06 4.27
C PRO A 13 4.29 13.70 5.31
N ALA A 14 3.87 14.68 6.10
CA ALA A 14 2.74 14.52 7.03
C ALA A 14 1.42 14.27 6.26
N THR A 15 1.27 14.87 5.09
CA THR A 15 0.12 14.70 4.19
C THR A 15 0.61 14.25 2.82
N TRP A 16 0.04 13.17 2.30
CA TRP A 16 0.37 12.64 0.98
C TRP A 16 -0.49 13.32 -0.08
N GLU A 17 0.16 13.84 -1.13
CA GLU A 17 -0.47 14.53 -2.25
C GLU A 17 -0.32 13.69 -3.53
N VAL A 18 -0.96 14.14 -4.61
CA VAL A 18 -0.77 13.52 -5.93
C VAL A 18 0.69 13.69 -6.36
N GLY A 19 1.35 12.60 -6.72
CA GLY A 19 2.75 12.63 -7.14
C GLY A 19 3.51 11.34 -6.90
N ASP A 20 4.81 11.40 -7.19
CA ASP A 20 5.74 10.28 -7.11
C ASP A 20 6.59 10.36 -5.83
N TYR A 21 6.59 9.29 -5.06
CA TYR A 21 7.35 9.12 -3.82
C TYR A 21 8.32 7.95 -3.99
N SER A 22 9.61 8.20 -3.86
CA SER A 22 10.62 7.14 -3.91
C SER A 22 10.85 6.56 -2.52
N VAL A 23 10.77 5.24 -2.42
CA VAL A 23 11.03 4.49 -1.19
C VAL A 23 12.03 3.36 -1.43
N SER A 24 12.64 2.91 -0.33
CA SER A 24 13.36 1.65 -0.29
C SER A 24 12.65 0.68 0.64
N MET A 25 12.67 -0.61 0.29
CA MET A 25 11.95 -1.63 1.04
C MET A 25 12.90 -2.73 1.49
N VAL A 26 12.75 -3.14 2.75
CA VAL A 26 13.50 -4.26 3.34
C VAL A 26 12.54 -5.21 4.01
N TRP A 27 12.58 -6.48 3.64
CA TRP A 27 11.79 -7.50 4.29
C TRP A 27 12.50 -8.04 5.52
N ARG A 28 11.82 -7.97 6.68
CA ARG A 28 12.32 -8.39 8.00
C ARG A 28 13.68 -7.78 8.38
N GLY A 29 14.00 -6.59 7.86
CA GLY A 29 15.27 -5.90 8.12
C GLY A 29 16.51 -6.51 7.45
N VAL A 30 16.37 -7.59 6.68
CA VAL A 30 17.52 -8.37 6.17
C VAL A 30 17.52 -8.47 4.65
N ILE A 31 16.35 -8.66 4.02
CA ILE A 31 16.27 -8.94 2.57
C ILE A 31 15.88 -7.66 1.83
N PRO A 32 16.78 -7.04 1.04
CA PRO A 32 16.45 -5.85 0.28
C PRO A 32 15.48 -6.20 -0.86
N LEU A 33 14.30 -5.58 -0.85
CA LEU A 33 13.32 -5.70 -1.93
C LEU A 33 13.53 -4.65 -3.03
N GLY A 34 14.52 -3.77 -2.84
CA GLY A 34 14.90 -2.74 -3.80
C GLY A 34 14.17 -1.41 -3.59
N ARG A 35 14.21 -0.58 -4.63
CA ARG A 35 13.55 0.73 -4.67
C ARG A 35 12.22 0.62 -5.40
N GLN A 36 11.23 1.35 -4.89
CA GLN A 36 9.92 1.47 -5.50
C GLN A 36 9.56 2.96 -5.57
N THR A 37 8.97 3.35 -6.70
CA THR A 37 8.20 4.58 -6.80
C THR A 37 6.78 4.25 -6.40
N ILE A 38 6.21 4.96 -5.43
CA ILE A 38 4.78 5.01 -5.14
C ILE A 38 4.22 6.19 -5.91
N ARG A 39 3.21 5.99 -6.76
CA ARG A 39 2.61 7.07 -7.55
C ARG A 39 1.17 7.28 -7.13
N ILE A 40 0.94 8.32 -6.34
CA ILE A 40 -0.36 8.63 -5.77
C ILE A 40 -1.24 9.36 -6.78
N SER A 41 -2.46 8.86 -6.95
CA SER A 41 -3.53 9.51 -7.69
C SER A 41 -4.90 9.22 -7.08
N TYR A 42 -5.89 10.07 -7.34
CA TYR A 42 -7.26 9.93 -6.89
C TYR A 42 -8.18 9.78 -8.11
N PRO A 43 -8.37 8.56 -8.63
CA PRO A 43 -9.26 8.34 -9.76
C PRO A 43 -10.72 8.63 -9.36
N GLU A 44 -11.58 8.83 -10.35
CA GLU A 44 -13.01 8.97 -10.13
C GLU A 44 -13.56 7.77 -9.34
N ALA A 45 -14.43 8.07 -8.39
CA ALA A 45 -15.02 7.11 -7.48
C ALA A 45 -16.54 7.26 -7.52
N PRO A 46 -17.31 6.16 -7.43
CA PRO A 46 -18.75 6.22 -7.28
C PRO A 46 -19.19 7.17 -6.15
N SER A 47 -20.38 7.75 -6.27
CA SER A 47 -20.92 8.66 -5.25
C SER A 47 -20.87 8.04 -3.85
N GLY A 48 -20.37 8.79 -2.87
CA GLY A 48 -20.22 8.34 -1.49
C GLY A 48 -19.00 7.45 -1.22
N THR A 49 -18.18 7.12 -2.22
CA THR A 49 -16.96 6.32 -2.07
C THR A 49 -15.70 7.18 -2.25
N LYS A 50 -14.54 6.65 -1.86
CA LYS A 50 -13.24 7.27 -2.13
C LYS A 50 -12.29 6.25 -2.72
N HIS A 51 -11.56 6.66 -3.76
CA HIS A 51 -10.52 5.86 -4.37
C HIS A 51 -9.16 6.55 -4.23
N LEU A 52 -8.16 5.77 -3.83
CA LEU A 52 -6.75 6.14 -3.83
C LEU A 52 -6.03 5.08 -4.65
N ARG A 53 -5.17 5.51 -5.57
CA ARG A 53 -4.41 4.59 -6.42
C ARG A 53 -2.92 4.84 -6.29
N ASP A 54 -2.19 3.76 -6.11
CA ASP A 54 -0.75 3.66 -6.31
C ASP A 54 -0.48 2.87 -7.60
N ASN A 55 -0.12 3.57 -8.68
CA ASN A 55 0.33 2.97 -9.95
C ASN A 55 1.85 3.13 -10.14
N GLY A 56 2.58 2.98 -9.03
CA GLY A 56 4.01 3.02 -8.97
C GLY A 56 4.72 1.91 -9.76
N HIS A 57 6.04 1.88 -9.67
CA HIS A 57 6.85 0.87 -10.34
C HIS A 57 8.15 0.57 -9.57
N SER A 58 8.73 -0.58 -9.85
CA SER A 58 10.07 -0.95 -9.39
C SER A 58 10.84 -1.61 -10.54
N ALA A 59 12.14 -1.83 -10.37
CA ALA A 59 12.94 -2.51 -11.39
C ALA A 59 12.45 -3.95 -11.70
N MET A 60 11.80 -4.60 -10.73
CA MET A 60 11.34 -5.99 -10.85
C MET A 60 9.86 -6.13 -11.22
N ILE A 61 9.05 -5.10 -11.02
CA ILE A 61 7.60 -5.14 -11.22
C ILE A 61 7.25 -4.20 -12.37
N ARG A 62 6.89 -4.77 -13.52
CA ARG A 62 6.56 -4.06 -14.76
C ARG A 62 5.26 -3.27 -14.61
N ARG A 63 4.28 -3.86 -13.92
CA ARG A 63 3.03 -3.20 -13.55
C ARG A 63 2.73 -3.46 -12.09
N TRP A 64 2.64 -2.38 -11.34
CA TRP A 64 2.00 -2.34 -10.03
C TRP A 64 0.83 -1.38 -10.13
N ASP A 65 -0.36 -1.88 -9.81
CA ASP A 65 -1.60 -1.12 -9.91
C ASP A 65 -2.46 -1.43 -8.71
N HIS A 66 -2.23 -0.70 -7.62
CA HIS A 66 -2.92 -0.85 -6.36
C HIS A 66 -4.00 0.21 -6.24
N LEU A 67 -5.26 -0.22 -6.22
CA LEU A 67 -6.42 0.60 -5.92
C LEU A 67 -6.89 0.30 -4.49
N ILE A 68 -6.95 1.33 -3.68
CA ILE A 68 -7.59 1.36 -2.37
C ILE A 68 -8.97 1.98 -2.55
N ALA A 69 -10.01 1.24 -2.17
CA ALA A 69 -11.38 1.70 -2.21
C ALA A 69 -11.98 1.76 -0.80
N LEU A 70 -12.61 2.89 -0.48
CA LEU A 70 -13.33 3.15 0.75
C LEU A 70 -14.80 3.35 0.42
N GLU A 71 -15.66 2.52 1.00
CA GLU A 71 -17.10 2.53 0.74
C GLU A 71 -17.86 2.50 2.09
N PRO A 72 -18.99 3.20 2.23
CA PRO A 72 -19.84 3.09 3.40
C PRO A 72 -20.34 1.65 3.57
N ASP A 73 -20.34 1.13 4.80
CA ASP A 73 -20.82 -0.22 5.12
C ASP A 73 -21.54 -0.21 6.47
N GLY A 74 -22.83 0.16 6.45
CA GLY A 74 -23.60 0.38 7.67
C GLY A 74 -23.03 1.52 8.51
N SER A 75 -22.69 1.24 9.77
CA SER A 75 -21.98 2.18 10.65
C SER A 75 -20.45 2.19 10.44
N GLY A 76 -19.94 1.33 9.57
CA GLY A 76 -18.51 1.15 9.31
C GLY A 76 -18.08 1.60 7.92
N THR A 77 -16.88 1.18 7.54
CA THR A 77 -16.29 1.44 6.23
C THR A 77 -15.74 0.12 5.67
N ARG A 78 -16.14 -0.23 4.46
CA ARG A 78 -15.53 -1.31 3.70
C ARG A 78 -14.25 -0.77 3.07
N TYR A 79 -13.12 -1.28 3.56
CA TYR A 79 -11.79 -0.98 3.04
C TYR A 79 -11.31 -2.13 2.14
N THR A 80 -11.10 -1.86 0.86
CA THR A 80 -10.68 -2.87 -0.11
C THR A 80 -9.36 -2.50 -0.79
N ASP A 81 -8.37 -3.40 -0.72
CA ASP A 81 -7.18 -3.35 -1.56
C ASP A 81 -7.38 -4.23 -2.80
N ARG A 82 -7.25 -3.65 -4.00
CA ARG A 82 -7.17 -4.38 -5.26
C ARG A 82 -5.80 -4.13 -5.87
N VAL A 83 -5.02 -5.19 -6.12
CA VAL A 83 -3.67 -5.05 -6.66
C VAL A 83 -3.54 -5.86 -7.95
N ALA A 84 -3.31 -5.18 -9.06
CA ALA A 84 -2.90 -5.80 -10.32
C ALA A 84 -1.38 -5.83 -10.41
N ILE A 85 -0.80 -7.02 -10.59
CA ILE A 85 0.63 -7.25 -10.58
C ILE A 85 1.04 -7.90 -11.90
N ASP A 86 2.03 -7.33 -12.57
CA ASP A 86 2.79 -7.95 -13.66
C ASP A 86 4.28 -7.89 -13.33
N ALA A 87 4.87 -9.06 -13.11
CA ALA A 87 6.30 -9.24 -12.88
C ALA A 87 6.88 -10.34 -13.78
N GLY A 88 6.28 -10.60 -14.95
CA GLY A 88 6.67 -11.69 -15.84
C GLY A 88 6.63 -13.05 -15.13
N ILE A 89 7.73 -13.81 -15.19
CA ILE A 89 7.83 -15.14 -14.55
C ILE A 89 7.69 -15.10 -13.02
N LEU A 90 7.93 -13.94 -12.41
CA LEU A 90 7.82 -13.75 -10.95
C LEU A 90 6.40 -13.34 -10.51
N THR A 91 5.46 -13.19 -11.44
CA THR A 91 4.09 -12.72 -11.12
C THR A 91 3.43 -13.55 -10.04
N LEU A 92 3.46 -14.89 -10.14
CA LEU A 92 2.84 -15.76 -9.14
C LEU A 92 3.51 -15.65 -7.75
N PRO A 93 4.84 -15.77 -7.62
CA PRO A 93 5.53 -15.51 -6.35
C PRO A 93 5.23 -14.13 -5.75
N VAL A 94 5.29 -13.06 -6.55
CA VAL A 94 5.03 -11.69 -6.10
C VAL A 94 3.58 -11.53 -5.66
N ALA A 95 2.62 -12.10 -6.38
CA ALA A 95 1.20 -12.06 -6.01
C ALA A 95 0.92 -12.78 -4.69
N ARG A 96 1.55 -13.95 -4.44
CA ARG A 96 1.42 -14.66 -3.17
C ARG A 96 2.02 -13.87 -2.01
N PHE A 97 3.17 -13.26 -2.23
CA PHE A 97 3.78 -12.36 -1.25
C PHE A 97 2.87 -11.16 -0.95
N ALA A 98 2.37 -10.48 -1.98
CA ALA A 98 1.46 -9.35 -1.84
C ALA A 98 0.19 -9.73 -1.08
N GLN A 99 -0.44 -10.86 -1.41
CA GLN A 99 -1.62 -11.35 -0.70
C GLN A 99 -1.36 -11.53 0.81
N SER A 100 -0.24 -12.15 1.18
CA SER A 100 0.14 -12.31 2.59
C SER A 100 0.42 -10.97 3.27
N PHE A 101 1.11 -10.06 2.58
CA PHE A 101 1.41 -8.72 3.09
C PHE A 101 0.15 -7.90 3.36
N TYR A 102 -0.79 -7.86 2.43
CA TYR A 102 -2.04 -7.11 2.59
C TYR A 102 -2.97 -7.74 3.62
N ALA A 103 -3.06 -9.07 3.69
CA ALA A 103 -3.82 -9.74 4.76
C ALA A 103 -3.28 -9.37 6.15
N HIS A 104 -1.96 -9.36 6.32
CA HIS A 104 -1.34 -8.91 7.56
C HIS A 104 -1.64 -7.44 7.87
N ARG A 105 -1.60 -6.55 6.87
CA ARG A 105 -1.95 -5.12 7.05
C ARG A 105 -3.40 -4.93 7.46
N GLN A 106 -4.33 -5.64 6.82
CA GLN A 106 -5.75 -5.55 7.16
C GLN A 106 -6.04 -6.02 8.59
N LEU A 107 -5.39 -7.10 9.05
CA LEU A 107 -5.48 -7.53 10.45
C LEU A 107 -4.93 -6.46 11.41
N ARG A 108 -3.83 -5.78 11.06
CA ARG A 108 -3.31 -4.67 11.87
C ARG A 108 -4.24 -3.46 11.89
N TRP A 109 -4.92 -3.18 10.78
CA TRP A 109 -5.91 -2.11 10.70
C TRP A 109 -7.12 -2.39 11.59
N GLN A 110 -7.62 -3.63 11.59
CA GLN A 110 -8.70 -4.03 12.49
C GLN A 110 -8.31 -3.85 13.96
N LYS A 111 -7.10 -4.27 14.35
CA LYS A 111 -6.58 -4.04 15.71
C LYS A 111 -6.47 -2.55 16.06
N LEU A 112 -6.07 -1.70 15.11
CA LEU A 112 -5.98 -0.25 15.32
C LEU A 112 -7.39 0.37 15.50
N VAL A 113 -8.38 -0.11 14.75
CA VAL A 113 -9.77 0.31 14.91
C VAL A 113 -10.32 -0.14 16.27
N GLU A 114 -10.05 -1.38 16.67
CA GLU A 114 -10.42 -1.92 17.99
C GLU A 114 -9.77 -1.16 19.14
N SER A 115 -8.55 -0.65 18.94
CA SER A 115 -7.85 0.18 19.94
C SER A 115 -8.29 1.65 19.93
N GLY A 116 -9.28 2.03 19.11
CA GLY A 116 -9.75 3.41 19.01
C GLY A 116 -8.70 4.36 18.42
N PHE A 117 -7.89 3.87 17.48
CA PHE A 117 -6.76 4.60 16.90
C PHE A 117 -5.69 5.00 17.92
N ALA A 118 -5.52 4.21 18.99
CA ALA A 118 -4.36 4.32 19.85
C ALA A 118 -3.12 3.87 19.07
N TYR A 119 -2.40 4.85 18.52
CA TYR A 119 -1.11 4.66 17.87
C TYR A 119 -0.04 4.39 18.95
N GLU A 120 -0.08 3.21 19.57
CA GLU A 120 1.01 2.75 20.45
C GLU A 120 2.32 2.71 19.65
N ALA A 121 3.41 3.17 20.26
CA ALA A 121 4.76 3.20 19.68
C ALA A 121 5.32 1.76 19.55
N GLY A 122 4.87 1.04 18.53
CA GLY A 122 5.36 -0.30 18.15
C GLY A 122 6.46 -0.27 17.12
#